data_AF-X8BFL7-F1
#
_entry.id   AF-X8BFL7-F1
#
_cell.length_a   1.000
_cell.length_b   1.000
_cell.length_c   1.000
_cell.angle_alpha   90.00
_cell.angle_beta   90.00
_cell.angle_gamma   90.00
#
_symmetry.space_group_name_H-M   'P 1'
#
loop_
_entity.id
_entity.type
_entity.pdbx_description
1 polymer ?
#
loop_
_entity_poly.entity_id
_entity_poly.type
_entity_poly.pdbx_seq_one_letter_code
_entity_poly.pdbx_strand_id
1 'polypeptide(L)'
;MAGPELVSARPLAAIHRLVAAARRDPEVPRILAQPGDHLDALSKYAPEFHAAVQHELALIGHRGPAEAEMRSTSYADNPELLLGMVAKSVDAPDAPRSSQPNIPVWGRPVAALSARQLREREARRDRLIRAIWVLRGLLREYGHRLVESGVLKTVDDVFYLLVDELDAVPADASELVARRRAEQRRLMKVVPPRCSAAAGSPVPRWRRFSRPGKACTASGCVADASAAAFASCDRRPSASCSPVRFSSPRSPTSATPPRSRMRPPW
;
A
#
# COMPACT_ATOMS: atom_id res chain seq x y z
N MET A 1 18.93 -17.93 2.32
CA MET A 1 18.91 -16.59 1.69
C MET A 1 17.50 -16.30 1.21
N ALA A 2 17.04 -15.05 1.34
CA ALA A 2 15.70 -14.66 0.90
C ALA A 2 15.70 -13.48 -0.10
N GLY A 3 16.69 -12.58 -0.07
CA GLY A 3 16.66 -11.28 -0.75
C GLY A 3 16.07 -11.20 -2.18
N PRO A 4 16.63 -11.90 -3.18
CA PRO A 4 16.21 -11.72 -4.58
C PRO A 4 14.98 -12.54 -5.00
N GLU A 5 14.55 -13.53 -4.21
CA GLU A 5 13.39 -14.39 -4.51
C GLU A 5 12.09 -13.90 -3.85
N LEU A 6 12.18 -12.84 -3.06
CA LEU A 6 11.06 -12.28 -2.32
C LEU A 6 10.07 -11.62 -3.29
N VAL A 7 8.79 -11.95 -3.11
CA VAL A 7 7.73 -11.43 -3.99
C VAL A 7 7.57 -9.92 -3.82
N SER A 8 7.92 -9.38 -2.65
CA SER A 8 7.97 -7.94 -2.40
C SER A 8 9.07 -7.22 -3.17
N ALA A 9 10.16 -7.92 -3.53
CA ALA A 9 11.29 -7.35 -4.25
C ALA A 9 11.06 -7.27 -5.77
N ARG A 10 10.01 -7.92 -6.30
CA ARG A 10 9.74 -7.97 -7.75
C ARG A 10 9.59 -6.60 -8.40
N PRO A 11 8.87 -5.61 -7.83
CA PRO A 11 8.79 -4.27 -8.42
C PRO A 11 10.14 -3.58 -8.53
N LEU A 12 10.98 -3.68 -7.49
CA LEU A 12 12.32 -3.11 -7.54
C LEU A 12 13.21 -3.81 -8.56
N ALA A 13 13.12 -5.13 -8.65
CA ALA A 13 13.85 -5.90 -9.67
C ALA A 13 13.39 -5.54 -11.10
N ALA A 14 12.08 -5.29 -11.29
CA ALA A 14 11.53 -4.79 -12.55
C ALA A 14 12.11 -3.42 -12.90
N ILE A 15 12.13 -2.48 -11.94
CA ILE A 15 12.76 -1.16 -12.14
C ILE A 15 14.21 -1.31 -12.56
N HIS A 16 15.01 -2.16 -11.90
CA HIS A 16 16.41 -2.37 -12.29
C HIS A 16 16.56 -2.93 -13.70
N ARG A 17 15.71 -3.89 -14.09
CA ARG A 17 15.72 -4.43 -15.46
C ARG A 17 15.32 -3.38 -16.50
N LEU A 18 14.30 -2.57 -16.21
CA LEU A 18 13.86 -1.47 -17.06
C LEU A 18 14.93 -0.37 -17.14
N VAL A 19 15.57 0.02 -16.05
CA VAL A 19 16.71 0.96 -16.06
C VAL A 19 17.84 0.43 -16.93
N ALA A 20 18.20 -0.85 -16.78
CA ALA A 20 19.23 -1.46 -17.61
C ALA A 20 18.84 -1.50 -19.10
N ALA A 21 17.56 -1.70 -19.43
CA ALA A 21 17.06 -1.63 -20.80
C ALA A 21 17.08 -0.18 -21.34
N ALA A 22 16.61 0.79 -20.54
CA ALA A 22 16.61 2.20 -20.89
C ALA A 22 18.02 2.74 -21.17
N ARG A 23 19.03 2.30 -20.41
CA ARG A 23 20.43 2.71 -20.64
C ARG A 23 21.03 2.19 -21.96
N ARG A 24 20.42 1.18 -22.60
CA ARG A 24 20.89 0.64 -23.89
C ARG A 24 20.35 1.39 -25.10
N ASP A 25 19.25 2.11 -24.93
CA ASP A 25 18.57 2.85 -26.00
C ASP A 25 18.52 4.35 -25.64
N PRO A 26 19.33 5.20 -26.29
CA PRO A 26 19.40 6.63 -25.97
C PRO A 26 18.08 7.38 -26.22
N GLU A 27 17.17 6.85 -27.02
CA GLU A 27 15.86 7.45 -27.24
C GLU A 27 14.96 7.34 -26.00
N VAL A 28 15.12 6.28 -25.20
CA VAL A 28 14.29 6.04 -24.00
C VAL A 28 14.49 7.14 -22.95
N PRO A 29 15.72 7.47 -22.49
CA PRO A 29 15.93 8.59 -21.58
C PRO A 29 15.47 9.93 -22.16
N ARG A 30 15.64 10.14 -23.48
CA ARG A 30 15.19 11.36 -24.17
C ARG A 30 13.67 11.53 -24.11
N ILE A 31 12.92 10.45 -24.27
CA ILE A 31 11.46 10.43 -24.16
C ILE A 31 11.05 10.63 -22.70
N LEU A 32 11.62 9.86 -21.76
CA LEU A 32 11.29 9.92 -20.33
C LEU A 32 11.64 11.24 -19.65
N ALA A 33 12.49 12.07 -20.26
CA ALA A 33 12.81 13.41 -19.78
C ALA A 33 11.74 14.47 -20.14
N GLN A 34 10.86 14.16 -21.10
CA GLN A 34 9.78 15.07 -21.49
C GLN A 34 8.66 15.04 -20.43
N PRO A 35 7.90 16.13 -20.26
CA PRO A 35 6.70 16.08 -19.43
C PRO A 35 5.54 15.40 -20.17
N GLY A 36 4.74 14.62 -19.46
CA GLY A 36 3.49 14.03 -19.98
C GLY A 36 3.46 12.51 -19.91
N ASP A 37 2.55 11.91 -20.70
CA ASP A 37 2.42 10.47 -20.84
C ASP A 37 3.40 9.96 -21.92
N HIS A 38 4.15 8.92 -21.59
CA HIS A 38 5.28 8.45 -22.40
C HIS A 38 4.96 7.19 -23.19
N LEU A 39 3.92 6.43 -22.82
CA LEU A 39 3.63 5.12 -23.41
C LEU A 39 3.49 5.16 -24.94
N ASP A 40 2.74 6.13 -25.47
CA ASP A 40 2.53 6.25 -26.92
C ASP A 40 3.85 6.55 -27.65
N ALA A 41 4.65 7.47 -27.11
CA ALA A 41 5.96 7.80 -27.67
C ALA A 41 6.93 6.62 -27.58
N LEU A 42 6.96 5.90 -26.46
CA LEU A 42 7.77 4.70 -26.28
C LEU A 42 7.34 3.59 -27.24
N SER A 43 6.03 3.39 -27.46
CA SER A 43 5.54 2.39 -28.40
C SER A 43 5.99 2.66 -29.84
N LYS A 44 6.09 3.94 -30.22
CA LYS A 44 6.45 4.38 -31.57
C LYS A 44 7.96 4.44 -31.80
N TYR A 45 8.72 4.95 -30.84
CA TYR A 45 10.14 5.28 -31.01
C TYR A 45 11.09 4.34 -30.27
N ALA A 46 10.60 3.58 -29.28
CA ALA A 46 11.37 2.58 -28.53
C ALA A 46 10.55 1.29 -28.26
N PRO A 47 10.08 0.60 -29.31
CA PRO A 47 9.11 -0.49 -29.19
C PRO A 47 9.60 -1.68 -28.35
N GLU A 48 10.92 -1.97 -28.36
CA GLU A 48 11.49 -3.03 -27.52
C GLU A 48 11.41 -2.70 -26.04
N PHE A 49 11.70 -1.44 -25.67
CA PHE A 49 11.54 -0.97 -24.30
C PHE A 49 10.08 -0.97 -23.88
N HIS A 50 9.18 -0.50 -24.75
CA HIS A 50 7.74 -0.55 -24.49
C HIS A 50 7.24 -2.00 -24.27
N ALA A 51 7.70 -2.96 -25.07
CA ALA A 51 7.38 -4.37 -24.86
C ALA A 51 7.92 -4.90 -23.52
N ALA A 52 9.12 -4.48 -23.10
CA ALA A 52 9.67 -4.81 -21.79
C ALA A 52 8.81 -4.23 -20.64
N VAL A 53 8.32 -2.99 -20.79
CA VAL A 53 7.39 -2.37 -19.83
C VAL A 53 6.10 -3.19 -19.74
N GLN A 54 5.49 -3.55 -20.87
CA GLN A 54 4.28 -4.38 -20.89
C GLN A 54 4.50 -5.75 -20.23
N HIS A 55 5.65 -6.37 -20.48
CA HIS A 55 6.02 -7.64 -19.83
C HIS A 55 6.08 -7.51 -18.30
N GLU A 56 6.74 -6.47 -17.79
CA GLU A 56 6.80 -6.23 -16.34
C GLU A 56 5.42 -5.93 -15.78
N LEU A 57 4.61 -5.11 -16.45
CA LEU A 57 3.23 -4.81 -16.02
C LEU A 57 2.35 -6.06 -15.95
N ALA A 58 2.53 -7.04 -16.82
CA ALA A 58 1.80 -8.31 -16.71
C ALA A 58 2.12 -9.06 -15.40
N LEU A 59 3.34 -8.90 -14.86
CA LEU A 59 3.80 -9.57 -13.64
C LEU A 59 3.53 -8.76 -12.37
N ILE A 60 3.71 -7.45 -12.43
CA ILE A 60 3.66 -6.55 -11.27
C ILE A 60 2.60 -5.45 -11.37
N GLY A 61 1.73 -5.48 -12.38
CA GLY A 61 0.71 -4.44 -12.61
C GLY A 61 -0.26 -4.25 -11.46
N HIS A 62 -0.53 -5.30 -10.68
CA HIS A 62 -1.37 -5.25 -9.46
C HIS A 62 -0.71 -4.48 -8.30
N ARG A 63 0.58 -4.14 -8.42
CA ARG A 63 1.34 -3.37 -7.42
C ARG A 63 1.18 -1.87 -7.65
N GLY A 64 1.53 -1.09 -6.64
CA GLY A 64 1.52 0.36 -6.73
C GLY A 64 1.66 1.03 -5.36
N PRO A 65 1.79 2.35 -5.33
CA PRO A 65 1.73 3.10 -4.08
C PRO A 65 0.37 2.88 -3.40
N ALA A 66 0.37 2.74 -2.07
CA ALA A 66 -0.82 2.48 -1.27
C ALA A 66 -1.68 1.29 -1.79
N GLU A 67 -1.06 0.24 -2.32
CA GLU A 67 -1.71 -0.93 -2.95
C GLU A 67 -2.89 -1.58 -2.19
N ALA A 68 -2.93 -1.43 -0.86
CA ALA A 68 -3.98 -1.96 0.01
C ALA A 68 -5.23 -1.05 0.13
N GLU A 69 -5.15 0.21 -0.30
CA GLU A 69 -6.30 1.11 -0.34
C GLU A 69 -7.06 0.90 -1.66
N MET A 70 -8.38 0.73 -1.57
CA MET A 70 -9.23 0.35 -2.70
C MET A 70 -9.23 1.39 -3.83
N ARG A 71 -8.99 2.66 -3.51
CA ARG A 71 -8.98 3.76 -4.48
C ARG A 71 -7.62 4.04 -5.11
N SER A 72 -6.56 3.49 -4.54
CA SER A 72 -5.22 3.79 -5.00
C SER A 72 -4.97 3.21 -6.39
N THR A 73 -4.23 3.97 -7.18
CA THR A 73 -3.84 3.60 -8.54
C THR A 73 -2.74 2.55 -8.52
N SER A 74 -2.94 1.47 -9.28
CA SER A 74 -1.91 0.45 -9.52
C SER A 74 -1.05 0.80 -10.74
N TYR A 75 0.08 0.09 -10.94
CA TYR A 75 0.91 0.27 -12.14
C TYR A 75 0.17 -0.14 -13.42
N ALA A 76 -0.75 -1.11 -13.33
CA ALA A 76 -1.62 -1.46 -14.45
C ALA A 76 -2.61 -0.33 -14.77
N ASP A 77 -3.13 0.37 -13.77
CA ASP A 77 -4.05 1.50 -13.96
C ASP A 77 -3.33 2.74 -14.52
N ASN A 78 -2.10 2.99 -14.05
CA ASN A 78 -1.26 4.09 -14.52
C ASN A 78 0.22 3.69 -14.58
N PRO A 79 0.70 3.24 -15.77
CA PRO A 79 2.10 2.86 -15.97
C PRO A 79 3.11 3.99 -15.76
N GLU A 80 2.69 5.26 -15.84
CA GLU A 80 3.58 6.41 -15.64
C GLU A 80 4.15 6.45 -14.21
N LEU A 81 3.46 5.86 -13.24
CA LEU A 81 4.00 5.69 -11.89
C LEU A 81 5.26 4.81 -11.88
N LEU A 82 5.31 3.77 -12.72
CA LEU A 82 6.47 2.90 -12.88
C LEU A 82 7.55 3.61 -13.70
N LEU A 83 7.18 4.22 -14.83
CA LEU A 83 8.11 4.95 -15.70
C LEU A 83 8.77 6.12 -14.99
N GLY A 84 8.05 6.85 -14.16
CA GLY A 84 8.60 7.94 -13.36
C GLY A 84 9.66 7.46 -12.35
N MET A 85 9.55 6.24 -11.82
CA MET A 85 10.61 5.65 -10.99
C MET A 85 11.82 5.22 -11.83
N VAL A 86 11.57 4.67 -13.03
CA VAL A 86 12.65 4.32 -13.97
C VAL A 86 13.42 5.56 -14.37
N ALA A 87 12.74 6.61 -14.84
CA ALA A 87 13.34 7.89 -15.24
C ALA A 87 14.24 8.48 -14.15
N LYS A 88 13.75 8.52 -12.90
CA LYS A 88 14.53 8.99 -11.73
C LYS A 88 15.75 8.12 -11.41
N SER A 89 15.77 6.88 -11.88
CA SER A 89 16.81 5.89 -11.57
C SER A 89 17.80 5.68 -12.73
N VAL A 90 17.53 6.20 -13.93
CA VAL A 90 18.42 6.01 -15.10
C VAL A 90 19.81 6.57 -14.82
N ASP A 91 19.89 7.77 -14.25
CA ASP A 91 21.16 8.45 -13.96
C ASP A 91 21.68 8.18 -12.53
N ALA A 92 20.92 7.42 -11.74
CA ALA A 92 21.34 7.10 -10.37
C ALA A 92 22.55 6.15 -10.40
N PRO A 93 23.56 6.36 -9.53
CA PRO A 93 24.67 5.43 -9.40
C PRO A 93 24.15 4.06 -8.98
N ASP A 94 24.81 3.01 -9.46
CA ASP A 94 24.43 1.64 -9.12
C ASP A 94 24.46 1.45 -7.61
N ALA A 95 23.37 0.92 -7.05
CA ALA A 95 23.30 0.66 -5.62
C ALA A 95 24.38 -0.36 -5.21
N PRO A 96 25.08 -0.15 -4.08
CA PRO A 96 26.06 -1.11 -3.59
C PRO A 96 25.38 -2.47 -3.37
N ARG A 97 26.03 -3.54 -3.85
CA ARG A 97 25.52 -4.90 -3.68
C ARG A 97 25.38 -5.20 -2.19
N SER A 98 24.18 -5.55 -1.75
CA SER A 98 23.96 -5.97 -0.36
C SER A 98 24.85 -7.18 -0.05
N SER A 99 25.70 -7.08 0.98
CA SER A 99 26.47 -8.24 1.41
C SER A 99 25.52 -9.27 2.03
N GLN A 100 25.74 -10.53 1.70
CA GLN A 100 24.95 -11.60 2.29
C GLN A 100 25.42 -11.80 3.74
N PRO A 101 24.49 -11.92 4.70
CA PRO A 101 24.89 -12.15 6.08
C PRO A 101 25.66 -13.47 6.18
N ASN A 102 26.83 -13.45 6.80
CA ASN A 102 27.60 -14.65 7.08
C ASN A 102 26.91 -15.43 8.20
N ILE A 103 26.27 -16.55 7.85
CA ILE A 103 25.53 -17.39 8.79
C ILE A 103 26.42 -18.58 9.19
N PRO A 104 26.77 -18.72 10.48
CA PRO A 104 27.50 -19.89 10.97
C PRO A 104 26.80 -21.21 10.62
N VAL A 105 27.56 -22.28 10.41
CA VAL A 105 27.02 -23.57 9.93
C VAL A 105 25.90 -24.10 10.84
N TRP A 106 26.05 -23.97 12.16
CA TRP A 106 25.04 -24.38 13.14
C TRP A 106 23.74 -23.54 13.08
N GLY A 107 23.82 -22.29 12.62
CA GLY A 107 22.68 -21.38 12.48
C GLY A 107 21.94 -21.51 11.15
N ARG A 108 22.50 -22.25 10.18
CA ARG A 108 21.89 -22.48 8.85
C ARG A 108 20.46 -23.05 8.90
N PRO A 109 20.11 -24.06 9.73
CA PRO A 109 18.73 -24.56 9.77
C PRO A 109 17.72 -23.50 10.22
N VAL A 110 18.06 -22.73 11.25
CA VAL A 110 17.21 -21.62 11.73
C VAL A 110 17.09 -20.54 10.66
N ALA A 111 18.19 -20.16 10.02
CA ALA A 111 18.16 -19.18 8.93
C ALA A 111 17.33 -19.65 7.72
N ALA A 112 17.37 -20.96 7.41
CA ALA A 112 16.55 -21.55 6.36
C ALA A 112 15.05 -21.49 6.68
N LEU A 113 14.68 -21.82 7.92
CA LEU A 113 13.30 -21.70 8.40
C LEU A 113 12.81 -20.25 8.39
N SER A 114 13.61 -19.31 8.91
CA SER A 114 13.28 -17.88 8.90
C SER A 114 13.11 -17.34 7.47
N ALA A 115 14.01 -17.72 6.55
CA ALA A 115 13.90 -17.34 5.13
C ALA A 115 12.62 -17.90 4.50
N ARG A 116 12.25 -19.14 4.83
CA ARG A 116 10.99 -19.74 4.36
C ARG A 116 9.77 -19.00 4.89
N GLN A 117 9.72 -18.72 6.19
CA GLN A 117 8.61 -17.98 6.81
C GLN A 117 8.44 -16.59 6.21
N LEU A 118 9.56 -15.90 5.94
CA LEU A 118 9.54 -14.60 5.28
C LEU A 118 8.98 -14.70 3.86
N ARG A 119 9.45 -15.65 3.04
CA ARG A 119 8.93 -15.87 1.68
C ARG A 119 7.44 -16.20 1.68
N GLU A 120 6.99 -17.07 2.58
CA GLU A 120 5.59 -17.44 2.69
C GLU A 120 4.71 -16.26 3.10
N ARG A 121 5.16 -15.45 4.06
CA ARG A 121 4.46 -14.22 4.46
C ARG A 121 4.29 -13.26 3.28
N GLU A 122 5.35 -13.07 2.50
CA GLU A 122 5.29 -12.18 1.34
C GLU A 122 4.42 -12.73 0.22
N ALA A 123 4.47 -14.04 -0.03
CA ALA A 123 3.60 -14.67 -1.01
C ALA A 123 2.12 -14.60 -0.60
N ARG A 124 1.80 -14.65 0.70
CA ARG A 124 0.44 -14.40 1.21
C ARG A 124 0.03 -12.94 1.01
N ARG A 125 0.92 -11.99 1.32
CA ARG A 125 0.67 -10.56 1.09
C ARG A 125 0.42 -10.28 -0.40
N ASP A 126 1.23 -10.83 -1.30
CA ASP A 126 1.05 -10.62 -2.74
C ASP A 126 -0.30 -11.12 -3.25
N ARG A 127 -0.74 -12.31 -2.80
CA ARG A 127 -2.08 -12.83 -3.11
C ARG A 127 -3.19 -11.91 -2.62
N LEU A 128 -3.08 -11.39 -1.41
CA LEU A 128 -4.03 -10.42 -0.87
C LEU A 128 -4.10 -9.16 -1.74
N ILE A 129 -2.95 -8.58 -2.12
CA ILE A 129 -2.91 -7.39 -2.97
C ILE A 129 -3.49 -7.67 -4.35
N ARG A 130 -3.22 -8.84 -4.93
CA ARG A 130 -3.84 -9.26 -6.20
C ARG A 130 -5.36 -9.38 -6.07
N ALA A 131 -5.87 -9.92 -4.97
CA ALA A 131 -7.32 -10.00 -4.72
C ALA A 131 -7.95 -8.61 -4.58
N ILE A 132 -7.29 -7.68 -3.87
CA ILE A 132 -7.71 -6.27 -3.79
C ILE A 132 -7.75 -5.63 -5.18
N TRP A 133 -6.74 -5.88 -6.02
CA TRP A 133 -6.70 -5.35 -7.40
C TRP A 133 -7.85 -5.87 -8.27
N VAL A 134 -8.17 -7.17 -8.20
CA VAL A 134 -9.33 -7.74 -8.91
C VAL A 134 -10.63 -7.13 -8.38
N LEU A 135 -10.81 -7.06 -7.06
CA LEU A 135 -12.00 -6.48 -6.45
C LEU A 135 -12.17 -5.00 -6.82
N ARG A 136 -11.07 -4.25 -6.92
CA ARG A 136 -11.08 -2.86 -7.40
C ARG A 136 -11.63 -2.76 -8.82
N GLY A 137 -11.19 -3.64 -9.73
CA GLY A 137 -11.73 -3.71 -11.09
C GLY A 137 -13.23 -3.99 -11.11
N LEU A 138 -13.68 -4.98 -10.33
CA LEU A 138 -15.11 -5.33 -10.22
C LEU A 138 -15.94 -4.17 -9.65
N LEU A 139 -15.43 -3.47 -8.64
CA LEU A 139 -16.12 -2.31 -8.05
C LEU A 139 -16.18 -1.12 -9.01
N ARG A 140 -15.15 -0.89 -9.84
CA ARG A 140 -15.22 0.15 -10.87
C ARG A 140 -16.25 -0.17 -11.94
N GLU A 141 -16.36 -1.43 -12.36
CA GLU A 141 -17.43 -1.86 -13.26
C GLU A 141 -18.82 -1.64 -12.63
N TYR A 142 -18.98 -1.97 -11.34
CA TYR A 142 -20.22 -1.66 -10.62
C TYR A 142 -20.49 -0.15 -10.54
N GLY A 143 -19.46 0.64 -10.26
CA GLY A 143 -19.52 2.10 -10.28
C GLY A 143 -19.92 2.65 -11.65
N HIS A 144 -19.46 2.05 -12.74
CA HIS A 144 -19.85 2.42 -14.11
C HIS A 144 -21.37 2.31 -14.31
N ARG A 145 -21.96 1.19 -13.89
CA ARG A 145 -23.41 0.95 -13.96
C ARG A 145 -24.21 1.93 -13.11
N LEU A 146 -23.70 2.26 -11.92
CA LEU A 146 -24.33 3.25 -11.03
C LEU A 146 -24.25 4.69 -11.58
N VAL A 147 -23.21 5.02 -12.35
CA VAL A 147 -23.11 6.30 -13.05
C VAL A 147 -24.09 6.33 -14.23
N GLU A 148 -24.16 5.24 -15.01
CA GLU A 148 -25.11 5.12 -16.12
C GLU A 148 -26.56 5.22 -15.66
N SER A 149 -26.89 4.69 -14.47
CA SER A 149 -28.21 4.83 -13.87
C SER A 149 -28.44 6.17 -13.16
N GLY A 150 -27.47 7.10 -13.18
CA GLY A 150 -27.57 8.42 -12.56
C GLY A 150 -27.52 8.45 -11.03
N VAL A 151 -27.15 7.33 -10.39
CA VAL A 151 -27.08 7.21 -8.91
C VAL A 151 -25.79 7.85 -8.38
N LEU A 152 -24.67 7.60 -9.06
CA LEU A 152 -23.36 8.18 -8.77
C LEU A 152 -22.93 9.17 -9.85
N LYS A 153 -22.01 10.09 -9.50
CA LYS A 153 -21.52 11.12 -10.43
C LYS A 153 -20.25 10.69 -11.17
N THR A 154 -19.40 9.92 -10.51
CA THR A 154 -18.11 9.43 -11.04
C THR A 154 -17.92 7.97 -10.65
N VAL A 155 -17.20 7.20 -11.47
CA VAL A 155 -17.01 5.75 -11.25
C VAL A 155 -16.36 5.46 -9.90
N ASP A 156 -15.34 6.25 -9.52
CA ASP A 156 -14.62 6.09 -8.25
C ASP A 156 -15.46 6.50 -7.01
N ASP A 157 -16.67 7.03 -7.19
CA ASP A 157 -17.60 7.29 -6.06
C ASP A 157 -18.02 6.00 -5.35
N VAL A 158 -17.97 4.86 -6.05
CA VAL A 158 -18.29 3.52 -5.49
C VAL A 158 -17.45 3.21 -4.25
N PHE A 159 -16.22 3.70 -4.18
CA PHE A 159 -15.31 3.44 -3.07
C PHE A 159 -15.57 4.30 -1.83
N TYR A 160 -16.56 5.18 -1.88
CA TYR A 160 -17.05 5.92 -0.72
C TYR A 160 -18.25 5.26 -0.07
N LEU A 161 -18.80 4.19 -0.66
CA LEU A 161 -19.87 3.38 -0.08
C LEU A 161 -19.26 2.24 0.74
N LEU A 162 -19.91 1.90 1.86
CA LEU A 162 -19.60 0.75 2.68
C LEU A 162 -20.15 -0.54 2.03
N VAL A 163 -19.70 -1.71 2.49
CA VAL A 163 -20.12 -3.00 1.92
C VAL A 163 -21.63 -3.15 1.92
N ASP A 164 -22.29 -2.91 3.06
CA ASP A 164 -23.75 -3.02 3.18
C ASP A 164 -24.50 -2.00 2.29
N GLU A 165 -23.89 -0.84 2.02
CA GLU A 165 -24.45 0.19 1.14
C GLU A 165 -24.21 -0.11 -0.34
N LEU A 166 -23.25 -0.98 -0.67
CA LEU A 166 -23.09 -1.50 -2.03
C LEU A 166 -24.16 -2.55 -2.33
N ASP A 167 -24.57 -3.32 -1.32
CA ASP A 167 -25.66 -4.30 -1.42
C ASP A 167 -27.04 -3.61 -1.50
N ALA A 168 -27.22 -2.51 -0.76
CA ALA A 168 -28.44 -1.70 -0.77
C ALA A 168 -28.10 -0.21 -0.92
N VAL A 169 -27.97 0.23 -2.17
CA VAL A 169 -27.55 1.59 -2.49
C VAL A 169 -28.55 2.62 -1.96
N PRO A 170 -28.12 3.56 -1.09
CA PRO A 170 -29.00 4.59 -0.55
C PRO A 170 -29.55 5.50 -1.65
N ALA A 171 -30.78 5.97 -1.49
CA ALA A 171 -31.40 6.91 -2.43
C ALA A 171 -30.62 8.25 -2.53
N ASP A 172 -29.94 8.65 -1.45
CA ASP A 172 -29.12 9.85 -1.34
C ASP A 172 -27.61 9.57 -1.55
N ALA A 173 -27.25 8.47 -2.22
CA ALA A 173 -25.85 8.04 -2.40
C ALA A 173 -24.91 9.16 -2.86
N SER A 174 -25.32 9.98 -3.82
CA SER A 174 -24.53 11.11 -4.31
C SER A 174 -24.19 12.15 -3.22
N GLU A 175 -25.12 12.44 -2.30
CA GLU A 175 -24.90 13.37 -1.19
C GLU A 175 -24.00 12.73 -0.12
N LEU A 176 -24.26 11.46 0.21
CA LEU A 176 -23.44 10.66 1.12
C LEU A 176 -21.97 10.63 0.70
N VAL A 177 -21.73 10.36 -0.59
CA VAL A 177 -20.38 10.34 -1.17
C VAL A 177 -19.73 11.72 -1.10
N ALA A 178 -20.45 12.79 -1.44
CA ALA A 178 -19.92 14.15 -1.36
C ALA A 178 -19.47 14.50 0.08
N ARG A 179 -20.27 14.13 1.08
CA ARG A 179 -19.95 14.30 2.50
C ARG A 179 -18.70 13.52 2.89
N ARG A 180 -18.61 12.23 2.55
CA ARG A 180 -17.46 11.37 2.87
C ARG A 180 -16.18 11.81 2.13
N ARG A 181 -16.29 12.31 0.90
CA ARG A 181 -15.19 12.92 0.16
C ARG A 181 -14.69 14.19 0.82
N ALA A 182 -15.57 15.04 1.32
CA ALA A 182 -15.17 16.21 2.10
C ALA A 182 -14.47 15.81 3.40
N GLU A 183 -14.99 14.80 4.10
CA GLU A 183 -14.41 14.29 5.34
C GLU A 183 -13.03 13.65 5.13
N GLN A 184 -12.86 12.82 4.10
CA GLN A 184 -11.55 12.28 3.75
C GLN A 184 -10.53 13.38 3.46
N ARG A 185 -10.90 14.41 2.68
CA ARG A 185 -10.03 15.57 2.42
C ARG A 185 -9.65 16.33 3.69
N ARG A 186 -10.52 16.33 4.71
CA ARG A 186 -10.21 16.87 6.04
C ARG A 186 -9.21 15.98 6.77
N LEU A 187 -9.42 14.66 6.77
CA LEU A 187 -8.60 13.66 7.47
C LEU A 187 -7.20 13.48 6.87
N MET A 188 -7.05 13.61 5.54
CA MET A 188 -5.73 13.56 4.88
C MET A 188 -4.75 14.65 5.37
N LYS A 189 -5.25 15.67 6.08
CA LYS A 189 -4.43 16.76 6.67
C LYS A 189 -3.94 16.41 8.08
N VAL A 190 -4.18 15.20 8.55
CA VAL A 190 -3.94 14.79 9.93
C VAL A 190 -3.14 13.48 9.96
N VAL A 191 -2.12 13.42 10.82
CA VAL A 191 -1.33 12.20 11.04
C VAL A 191 -1.91 11.43 12.23
N PRO A 192 -2.30 10.16 12.06
CA PRO A 192 -2.77 9.34 13.16
C PRO A 192 -1.65 9.11 14.19
N PRO A 193 -1.97 9.13 15.50
CA PRO A 193 -0.99 8.76 16.52
C PRO A 193 -0.63 7.28 16.39
N ARG A 194 0.61 6.91 16.77
CA ARG A 194 1.09 5.52 16.70
C ARG A 194 0.30 4.56 17.61
N CYS A 195 -0.24 5.09 18.70
CA CYS A 195 -1.12 4.39 19.62
C CYS A 195 -2.30 5.31 19.95
N SER A 196 -3.52 4.78 19.93
CA SER A 196 -4.68 5.42 20.54
C SER A 196 -4.72 5.07 22.02
N ALA A 197 -4.86 6.05 22.90
CA ALA A 197 -5.20 5.79 24.30
C ALA A 197 -6.72 5.79 24.47
N ALA A 198 -7.20 5.14 25.53
CA ALA A 198 -8.59 5.22 25.93
C ALA A 198 -8.99 6.68 26.25
N ALA A 199 -10.27 7.00 26.08
CA ALA A 199 -10.81 8.32 26.40
C ALA A 199 -10.42 8.73 27.83
N GLY A 200 -9.88 9.95 27.99
CA GLY A 200 -9.47 10.50 29.28
C GLY A 200 -7.97 10.38 29.63
N SER A 201 -7.16 9.66 28.84
CA SER A 201 -5.70 9.70 28.98
C SER A 201 -5.10 10.91 28.25
N PRO A 202 -3.96 11.48 28.71
CA PRO A 202 -3.26 12.52 27.96
C PRO A 202 -2.74 11.93 26.64
N VAL A 203 -3.53 12.09 25.57
CA VAL A 203 -3.23 11.56 24.24
C VAL A 203 -2.21 12.46 23.55
N PRO A 204 -1.27 11.88 22.77
CA PRO A 204 -0.64 12.62 21.68
C PRO A 204 -1.74 13.13 20.75
N ARG A 205 -1.98 14.44 20.77
CA ARG A 205 -2.98 15.10 19.92
C ARG A 205 -2.71 14.74 18.46
N TRP A 206 -3.77 14.38 17.72
CA TRP A 206 -3.73 14.25 16.26
C TRP A 206 -3.02 15.46 15.67
N ARG A 207 -1.84 15.25 15.10
CA ARG A 207 -1.00 16.34 14.60
C ARG A 207 -1.52 16.72 13.23
N ARG A 208 -1.82 18.01 13.04
CA ARG A 208 -2.03 18.54 11.69
C ARG A 208 -0.71 18.41 10.94
N PHE A 209 -0.81 18.05 9.67
CA PHE A 209 0.32 18.09 8.76
C PHE A 209 0.85 19.53 8.71
N SER A 210 1.98 19.78 9.35
CA SER A 210 2.80 20.97 9.10
C SER A 210 3.41 20.77 7.72
N ARG A 211 3.43 21.80 6.86
CA ARG A 211 4.14 21.76 5.55
C ARG A 211 5.50 21.06 5.77
N PRO A 212 5.95 20.17 4.87
CA PRO A 212 7.27 19.61 5.03
C PRO A 212 8.25 20.79 5.10
N GLY A 213 8.92 20.95 6.25
CA GLY A 213 10.17 21.68 6.26
C GLY A 213 11.03 21.03 5.18
N LYS A 214 11.68 21.83 4.33
CA LYS A 214 12.53 21.32 3.25
C LYS A 214 13.55 20.34 3.86
N ALA A 215 13.29 19.04 3.77
CA ALA A 215 14.29 18.03 4.01
C ALA A 215 15.07 17.91 2.69
N CYS A 216 15.97 18.86 2.47
CA CYS A 216 16.99 18.73 1.45
C CYS A 216 17.91 17.58 1.90
N THR A 217 17.80 16.43 1.26
CA THR A 217 18.95 15.51 1.18
C THR A 217 19.66 15.79 -0.14
N ALA A 218 20.94 15.44 -0.23
CA ALA A 218 21.84 15.77 -1.33
C ALA A 218 21.41 15.28 -2.74
N SER A 219 20.22 14.72 -2.90
CA SER A 219 19.66 14.19 -4.14
C SER A 219 18.31 14.80 -4.57
N GLY A 220 17.90 15.94 -3.98
CA GLY A 220 16.75 16.73 -4.46
C GLY A 220 15.42 16.52 -3.72
N CYS A 221 14.48 17.45 -3.93
CA CYS A 221 13.19 17.54 -3.25
C CYS A 221 12.08 16.85 -4.05
N VAL A 222 11.21 16.05 -3.40
CA VAL A 222 9.97 15.55 -4.00
C VAL A 222 8.77 16.16 -3.28
N ALA A 223 7.88 16.81 -4.04
CA ALA A 223 6.57 17.25 -3.56
C ALA A 223 5.55 16.16 -3.88
N ASP A 224 5.37 15.21 -2.96
CA ASP A 224 4.19 14.35 -3.01
C ASP A 224 3.67 14.04 -1.60
N ALA A 225 2.50 14.59 -1.28
CA ALA A 225 1.95 14.63 0.07
C ALA A 225 1.50 13.25 0.58
N SER A 226 1.31 12.28 -0.31
CA SER A 226 0.85 10.94 0.05
C SER A 226 2.00 9.98 0.40
N ALA A 227 3.23 10.24 -0.07
CA ALA A 227 4.38 9.36 0.17
C ALA A 227 5.25 9.79 1.36
N ALA A 228 5.17 11.07 1.78
CA ALA A 228 6.05 11.64 2.80
C ALA A 228 5.79 11.17 4.24
N ALA A 229 4.68 10.46 4.51
CA ALA A 229 4.29 10.08 5.87
C ALA A 229 5.15 8.97 6.51
N PHE A 230 5.97 8.25 5.73
CA PHE A 230 6.76 7.11 6.24
C PHE A 230 8.27 7.35 6.34
N ALA A 231 8.77 8.50 5.88
CA ALA A 231 10.21 8.74 5.75
C ALA A 231 10.72 9.85 6.69
N SER A 232 10.62 9.66 8.01
CA SER A 232 11.66 10.12 8.94
C SER A 232 11.55 9.38 10.27
N CYS A 233 12.46 8.42 10.48
CA CYS A 233 12.67 7.83 11.80
C CYS A 233 13.89 8.52 12.39
N ASP A 234 13.68 9.71 12.95
CA ASP A 234 14.72 10.38 13.72
C ASP A 234 14.87 9.61 15.05
N ARG A 235 15.97 8.89 15.16
CA ARG A 235 16.26 7.95 16.26
C ARG A 235 16.78 8.77 17.45
N ARG A 236 15.89 9.42 18.20
CA ARG A 236 16.23 9.97 19.53
C ARG A 236 15.84 8.97 20.64
N PRO A 237 16.77 8.55 21.50
CA PRO A 237 16.46 7.71 22.65
C PRO A 237 16.14 8.59 23.86
N SER A 238 14.88 8.69 24.27
CA SER A 238 14.52 8.96 25.68
C SER A 238 13.00 8.94 25.92
N ALA A 239 12.52 7.80 26.43
CA ALA A 239 11.55 7.72 27.53
C ALA A 239 11.37 6.23 27.84
N SER A 240 11.93 5.79 28.96
CA SER A 240 11.72 4.44 29.49
C SER A 240 10.24 4.25 29.84
N CYS A 241 9.52 3.44 29.06
CA CYS A 241 8.25 2.87 29.49
C CYS A 241 8.55 1.70 30.43
N SER A 242 8.33 1.89 31.73
CA SER A 242 8.27 0.78 32.68
C SER A 242 7.07 -0.11 32.37
N PRO A 243 7.20 -1.45 32.46
CA PRO A 243 6.08 -2.35 32.22
C PRO A 243 5.05 -2.22 33.34
N VAL A 244 3.81 -1.89 32.96
CA VAL A 244 2.65 -1.93 33.86
C VAL A 244 2.39 -3.40 34.21
N ARG A 245 2.45 -3.75 35.50
CA ARG A 245 2.05 -5.07 36.01
C ARG A 245 0.55 -5.26 35.76
N PHE A 246 0.21 -6.28 34.98
CA PHE A 246 -1.17 -6.71 34.78
C PHE A 246 -1.58 -7.58 35.99
N SER A 247 -2.38 -7.02 36.89
CA SER A 247 -3.02 -7.81 37.96
C SER A 247 -4.30 -8.43 37.40
N SER A 248 -4.34 -9.76 37.28
CA SER A 248 -5.54 -10.48 36.82
C SER A 248 -6.67 -10.35 37.86
N PRO A 249 -7.92 -10.05 37.46
CA PRO A 249 -9.06 -10.15 38.36
C PRO A 249 -9.41 -11.63 38.60
N ARG A 250 -9.57 -12.01 39.88
CA ARG A 250 -10.09 -13.33 40.28
C ARG A 250 -11.54 -13.49 39.78
N SER A 251 -11.83 -14.61 39.14
CA SER A 251 -13.18 -15.05 38.78
C SER A 251 -14.00 -15.37 40.05
N PRO A 252 -15.27 -14.94 40.15
CA PRO A 252 -16.15 -15.40 41.21
C PRO A 252 -16.66 -16.82 40.90
N THR A 253 -16.60 -17.66 41.92
CA THR A 253 -17.05 -19.05 41.98
C THR A 253 -18.52 -19.23 41.65
N SER A 254 -18.82 -20.27 40.88
CA SER A 254 -20.16 -20.74 40.49
C SER A 254 -21.00 -21.19 41.68
N ALA A 255 -22.22 -20.64 41.80
CA ALA A 255 -23.29 -21.21 42.62
C ALA A 255 -24.32 -21.88 41.70
N THR A 256 -24.61 -23.16 41.95
CA THR A 256 -25.52 -24.01 41.16
C THR A 256 -26.97 -23.83 41.63
N PRO A 257 -27.95 -23.52 40.77
CA PRO A 257 -29.37 -23.59 41.13
C PRO A 257 -29.99 -24.95 40.77
N PRO A 258 -31.12 -25.34 41.40
CA PRO A 258 -31.67 -26.70 41.32
C PRO A 258 -32.40 -26.96 40.00
N ARG A 259 -32.34 -28.22 39.54
CA ARG A 259 -32.99 -28.71 38.31
C ARG A 259 -34.51 -28.80 38.49
N SER A 260 -35.26 -27.98 37.75
CA SER A 260 -36.68 -28.25 37.48
C SER A 260 -36.81 -29.06 36.17
N ARG A 261 -37.56 -30.15 36.22
CA ARG A 261 -37.96 -30.96 35.05
C ARG A 261 -39.11 -30.25 34.33
N MET A 262 -39.00 -30.02 33.03
CA MET A 262 -40.17 -29.82 32.16
C MET A 262 -39.98 -30.52 30.81
N ARG A 263 -41.10 -31.11 30.36
CA ARG A 263 -41.29 -32.06 29.25
C ARG A 263 -41.23 -31.38 27.87
N PRO A 264 -40.99 -32.14 26.78
CA PRO A 264 -41.01 -31.60 25.42
C PRO A 264 -42.45 -31.49 24.89
N PRO A 265 -42.75 -30.52 24.02
CA PRO A 265 -43.84 -30.65 23.07
C PRO A 265 -43.29 -31.15 21.73
N TRP A 266 -43.90 -32.24 21.26
CA TRP A 266 -44.07 -32.71 19.87
C TRP A 266 -42.92 -32.50 18.87
#